data_AF-A0A3M1PGD0-F1
#
_entry.id   AF-A0A3M1PGD0-F1
#
_cell.length_a   1.000
_cell.length_b   1.000
_cell.length_c   1.000
_cell.angle_alpha   90.00
_cell.angle_beta   90.00
_cell.angle_gamma   90.00
#
_symmetry.space_group_name_H-M   'P 1'
#
loop_
_entity.id
_entity.type
_entity.pdbx_description
1 polymer ?
#
loop_
_entity_poly.entity_id
_entity_poly.type
_entity_poly.pdbx_seq_one_letter_code
_entity_poly.pdbx_strand_id
1 'polypeptide(L)'
;MQTKPGLRSPAHRALDLSRAFWWVGLLSLLLQFGLGTAAIAALVSTSRSNLVLDEQPVRGIGIGIFWAVCGSVPLLVAIASAFRYIRIAQRLRLHDLERHPKNTTLVRLLRVGIILGLVGALVTLIGAEVSVSTLLSRVETPSALANAQGFVRILDLQVVAANLHLVAAHFAGLTLSLGLYDWFRRQ
;
A
#
# COMPACT_ATOMS: atom_id res chain seq x y z
N MET A 1 51.77 12.97 20.25
CA MET A 1 50.88 11.79 20.12
C MET A 1 49.62 12.21 19.36
N GLN A 2 49.56 11.97 18.04
CA GLN A 2 48.34 12.14 17.25
C GLN A 2 47.82 10.76 16.89
N THR A 3 46.64 10.42 17.39
CA THR A 3 45.95 9.17 17.09
C THR A 3 45.37 9.27 15.68
N LYS A 4 45.86 8.42 14.77
CA LYS A 4 45.28 8.23 13.44
C LYS A 4 43.79 7.88 13.58
N PRO A 5 42.86 8.55 12.87
CA PRO A 5 41.47 8.11 12.85
C PRO A 5 41.41 6.76 12.15
N GLY A 6 40.94 5.75 12.87
CA GLY A 6 40.83 4.39 12.39
C GLY A 6 40.08 4.32 11.06
N LEU A 7 40.78 3.87 10.02
CA LEU A 7 40.22 3.38 8.77
C LEU A 7 39.29 2.20 9.10
N ARG A 8 38.03 2.49 9.40
CA ARG A 8 37.03 1.44 9.51
C ARG A 8 36.86 0.81 8.11
N SER A 9 37.09 -0.49 7.97
CA SER A 9 37.23 -1.17 6.66
C SER A 9 35.96 -1.07 5.79
N PRO A 10 36.01 -0.97 4.45
CA PRO A 10 34.82 -0.83 3.61
C PRO A 10 33.75 -1.93 3.80
N ALA A 11 34.13 -3.10 4.34
CA ALA A 11 33.24 -4.22 4.62
C ALA A 11 32.19 -3.95 5.72
N HIS A 12 32.52 -3.22 6.79
CA HIS A 12 31.53 -2.94 7.86
C HIS A 12 30.48 -1.90 7.44
N ARG A 13 30.84 -0.90 6.62
CA ARG A 13 29.87 0.07 6.05
C ARG A 13 28.90 -0.59 5.09
N ALA A 14 29.36 -1.55 4.30
CA ALA A 14 28.51 -2.32 3.38
C ALA A 14 27.51 -3.22 4.13
N LEU A 15 27.90 -3.76 5.30
CA LEU A 15 27.04 -4.63 6.11
C LEU A 15 25.95 -3.86 6.87
N ASP A 16 26.26 -2.70 7.44
CA ASP A 16 25.26 -1.85 8.11
C ASP A 16 24.23 -1.28 7.12
N LEU A 17 24.68 -0.93 5.91
CA LEU A 17 23.82 -0.43 4.84
C LEU A 17 22.90 -1.53 4.27
N SER A 18 23.42 -2.76 4.11
CA SER A 18 22.64 -3.93 3.67
C SER A 18 21.56 -4.33 4.67
N ARG A 19 21.84 -4.26 5.98
CA ARG A 19 20.82 -4.49 7.03
C ARG A 19 19.74 -3.43 7.05
N ALA A 20 20.10 -2.14 6.99
CA ALA A 20 19.13 -1.06 6.95
C ALA A 20 18.15 -1.22 5.76
N PHE A 21 18.66 -1.69 4.63
CA PHE A 21 17.88 -1.92 3.42
C PHE A 21 16.90 -3.11 3.53
N TRP A 22 17.34 -4.20 4.15
CA TRP A 22 16.44 -5.33 4.45
C TRP A 22 15.30 -4.88 5.38
N TRP A 23 15.59 -4.02 6.36
CA TRP A 23 14.58 -3.45 7.25
C TRP A 23 13.61 -2.51 6.54
N VAL A 24 14.07 -1.63 5.64
CA VAL A 24 13.18 -0.74 4.88
C VAL A 24 12.28 -1.53 3.91
N GLY A 25 12.84 -2.53 3.23
CA GLY A 25 12.08 -3.43 2.37
C GLY A 25 11.03 -4.22 3.13
N LEU A 26 11.40 -4.77 4.29
CA LEU A 26 10.48 -5.49 5.17
C LEU A 26 9.40 -4.55 5.73
N LEU A 27 9.78 -3.35 6.17
CA LEU A 27 8.85 -2.36 6.72
C LEU A 27 7.80 -1.94 5.69
N SER A 28 8.18 -1.68 4.44
CA SER A 28 7.22 -1.37 3.37
C SER A 28 6.28 -2.54 3.07
N LEU A 29 6.79 -3.77 3.11
CA LEU A 29 5.97 -4.98 2.89
C LEU A 29 4.98 -5.21 4.04
N LEU A 30 5.42 -4.99 5.28
CA LEU A 30 4.57 -5.01 6.48
C LEU A 30 3.52 -3.89 6.43
N LEU A 31 3.89 -2.70 5.98
CA LEU A 31 2.97 -1.57 5.79
C LEU A 31 1.93 -1.90 4.72
N GLN A 32 2.33 -2.39 3.54
CA GLN A 32 1.40 -2.80 2.48
C GLN A 32 0.41 -3.86 2.97
N PHE A 33 0.91 -4.87 3.68
CA PHE A 33 0.08 -5.95 4.21
C PHE A 33 -0.86 -5.44 5.30
N GLY A 34 -0.36 -4.71 6.29
CA GLY A 34 -1.14 -4.17 7.41
C GLY A 34 -2.20 -3.15 6.97
N LEU A 35 -1.87 -2.28 6.02
CA LEU A 35 -2.82 -1.32 5.46
C LEU A 35 -3.85 -2.02 4.54
N GLY A 36 -3.42 -3.02 3.78
CA GLY A 36 -4.32 -3.84 2.96
C GLY A 36 -5.33 -4.61 3.83
N THR A 37 -4.90 -5.21 4.94
CA THR A 37 -5.80 -5.90 5.86
C THR A 37 -6.73 -4.92 6.58
N ALA A 38 -6.25 -3.73 6.97
CA ALA A 38 -7.09 -2.69 7.54
C ALA A 38 -8.17 -2.20 6.55
N ALA A 39 -7.84 -2.08 5.26
CA ALA A 39 -8.81 -1.76 4.22
C ALA A 39 -9.90 -2.83 4.08
N ILE A 40 -9.51 -4.11 4.04
CA ILE A 40 -10.46 -5.24 3.96
C ILE A 40 -11.36 -5.26 5.21
N ALA A 41 -10.79 -5.09 6.40
CA ALA A 41 -11.54 -5.08 7.65
C ALA A 41 -12.60 -3.95 7.67
N ALA A 42 -12.24 -2.76 7.19
CA ALA A 42 -13.16 -1.64 7.06
C ALA A 42 -14.33 -1.96 6.11
N LEU A 43 -14.06 -2.50 4.92
CA LEU A 43 -15.10 -2.88 3.96
C LEU A 43 -16.03 -3.98 4.50
N VAL A 44 -15.48 -4.98 5.19
CA VAL A 44 -16.26 -6.06 5.81
C VAL A 44 -17.14 -5.51 6.94
N SER A 45 -16.63 -4.59 7.75
CA SER A 45 -17.39 -3.96 8.84
C SER A 45 -18.61 -3.19 8.31
N THR A 46 -18.43 -2.37 7.27
CA THR A 46 -19.54 -1.68 6.59
C THR A 46 -20.55 -2.68 5.98
N SER A 47 -20.06 -3.74 5.34
CA SER A 47 -20.94 -4.72 4.68
C SER A 47 -21.77 -5.53 5.69
N ARG A 48 -21.16 -5.95 6.80
CA ARG A 48 -21.84 -6.72 7.87
C ARG A 48 -22.87 -5.88 8.61
N SER A 49 -22.53 -4.64 8.92
CA SER A 49 -23.43 -3.74 9.66
C SER A 49 -24.70 -3.40 8.86
N ASN A 50 -24.60 -3.24 7.54
CA ASN A 50 -25.76 -3.08 6.67
C ASN A 50 -26.73 -4.28 6.73
N LEU A 51 -26.22 -5.49 6.95
CA LEU A 51 -27.03 -6.71 7.03
C LEU A 51 -27.69 -6.90 8.40
N VAL A 52 -27.07 -6.40 9.47
CA VAL A 52 -27.50 -6.64 10.86
C VAL A 52 -28.40 -5.51 11.39
N LEU A 53 -28.14 -4.26 11.00
CA LEU A 53 -28.80 -3.09 11.56
C LEU A 53 -30.05 -2.64 10.78
N ASP A 54 -30.35 -3.28 9.63
CA ASP A 54 -31.43 -2.92 8.68
C ASP A 54 -31.44 -1.41 8.32
N GLU A 55 -30.29 -0.75 8.48
CA GLU A 55 -30.12 0.66 8.17
C GLU A 55 -29.65 0.82 6.72
N GLN A 56 -30.40 1.61 5.96
CA GLN A 56 -30.11 1.88 4.57
C GLN A 56 -28.81 2.70 4.43
N PRO A 57 -27.79 2.18 3.71
CA PRO A 57 -26.55 2.92 3.50
C PRO A 57 -26.77 4.19 2.67
N VAL A 58 -25.85 5.16 2.80
CA VAL A 58 -25.89 6.36 1.96
C VAL A 58 -25.92 5.99 0.48
N ARG A 59 -26.91 6.53 -0.24
CA ARG A 59 -27.07 6.28 -1.67
C ARG A 59 -25.80 6.71 -2.41
N GLY A 60 -25.19 5.79 -3.16
CA GLY A 60 -23.96 6.05 -3.91
C GLY A 60 -22.67 5.60 -3.21
N ILE A 61 -22.69 5.23 -1.92
CA ILE A 61 -21.48 4.77 -1.21
C ILE A 61 -20.88 3.49 -1.84
N GLY A 62 -21.70 2.70 -2.54
CA GLY A 62 -21.26 1.52 -3.29
C GLY A 62 -20.26 1.84 -4.41
N ILE A 63 -20.25 3.06 -4.94
CA ILE A 63 -19.26 3.50 -5.93
C ILE A 63 -17.87 3.56 -5.28
N GLY A 64 -17.79 4.06 -4.04
CA GLY A 64 -16.55 4.06 -3.24
C GLY A 64 -16.03 2.65 -2.94
N ILE A 65 -16.94 1.71 -2.64
CA ILE A 65 -16.61 0.29 -2.43
C ILE A 65 -16.06 -0.33 -3.72
N PHE A 66 -16.69 -0.05 -4.87
CA PHE A 66 -16.22 -0.52 -6.17
C PHE A 66 -14.77 -0.09 -6.45
N TRP A 67 -14.46 1.18 -6.26
CA TRP A 67 -13.09 1.70 -6.43
C TRP A 67 -12.09 1.06 -5.45
N ALA A 68 -12.49 0.83 -4.19
CA ALA A 68 -11.65 0.14 -3.21
C ALA A 68 -11.33 -1.31 -3.64
N VAL A 69 -12.31 -2.03 -4.18
CA VAL A 69 -12.12 -3.39 -4.71
C VAL A 69 -11.17 -3.36 -5.91
N CYS A 70 -11.39 -2.44 -6.87
CA CYS A 70 -10.49 -2.27 -8.01
C CYS A 70 -9.06 -1.94 -7.58
N GLY A 71 -8.89 -1.08 -6.57
CA GLY A 71 -7.59 -0.70 -6.01
C GLY A 71 -6.88 -1.80 -5.21
N SER A 72 -7.63 -2.79 -4.71
CA SER A 72 -7.08 -3.94 -4.00
C SER A 72 -6.38 -4.93 -4.95
N VAL A 73 -6.83 -5.03 -6.20
CA VAL A 73 -6.23 -5.91 -7.22
C VAL A 73 -4.75 -5.58 -7.49
N PRO A 74 -4.35 -4.35 -7.86
CA PRO A 74 -2.94 -4.03 -8.09
C PRO A 74 -2.10 -4.19 -6.82
N LEU A 75 -2.68 -3.99 -5.62
CA LEU A 75 -1.98 -4.18 -4.34
C LEU A 75 -1.63 -5.66 -4.14
N LEU A 76 -2.58 -6.57 -4.39
CA LEU A 76 -2.34 -8.01 -4.32
C LEU A 76 -1.28 -8.45 -5.34
N VAL A 77 -1.31 -7.91 -6.55
CA VAL A 77 -0.30 -8.21 -7.57
C VAL A 77 1.08 -7.73 -7.14
N ALA A 78 1.18 -6.55 -6.53
CA ALA A 78 2.43 -6.01 -6.00
C ALA A 78 3.00 -6.89 -4.88
N ILE A 79 2.16 -7.26 -3.90
CA ILE A 79 2.53 -8.13 -2.77
C ILE A 79 2.95 -9.52 -3.28
N ALA A 80 2.16 -10.15 -4.16
CA ALA A 80 2.46 -11.46 -4.72
C ALA A 80 3.76 -11.48 -5.53
N SER A 81 4.03 -10.39 -6.26
CA SER A 81 5.30 -10.20 -6.97
C SER A 81 6.46 -10.17 -5.97
N ALA A 82 6.38 -9.36 -4.93
CA ALA A 82 7.43 -9.27 -3.90
C ALA A 82 7.76 -10.64 -3.27
N PHE A 83 6.74 -11.44 -2.91
CA PHE A 83 6.94 -12.79 -2.36
C PHE A 83 7.61 -13.76 -3.33
N ARG A 84 7.22 -13.75 -4.61
CA ARG A 84 7.82 -14.63 -5.63
C ARG A 84 9.31 -14.38 -5.77
N TYR A 85 9.75 -13.13 -5.75
CA TYR A 85 11.16 -12.80 -5.94
C TYR A 85 12.02 -13.03 -4.69
N ILE A 86 11.50 -12.83 -3.48
CA ILE A 86 12.20 -13.25 -2.24
C ILE A 86 12.50 -14.75 -2.30
N ARG A 87 11.52 -15.56 -2.74
CA ARG A 87 11.73 -17.02 -2.91
C ARG A 87 12.75 -17.36 -3.99
N ILE A 88 12.76 -16.63 -5.12
CA ILE A 88 13.75 -16.83 -6.19
C ILE A 88 15.15 -16.44 -5.70
N ALA A 89 15.29 -15.31 -5.02
CA ALA A 89 16.55 -14.83 -4.45
C ALA A 89 17.11 -15.81 -3.39
N GLN A 90 16.26 -16.43 -2.58
CA GLN A 90 16.67 -17.47 -1.63
C GLN A 90 17.21 -18.72 -2.33
N ARG A 91 16.61 -19.13 -3.45
CA ARG A 91 17.08 -20.29 -4.23
C ARG A 91 18.43 -20.04 -4.91
N LEU A 92 18.66 -18.82 -5.39
CA LEU A 92 19.95 -18.39 -5.96
C LEU A 92 21.07 -18.30 -4.91
N ARG A 93 20.72 -18.06 -3.64
CA ARG A 93 21.69 -18.04 -2.53
C ARG A 93 22.21 -19.43 -2.15
N LEU A 94 21.52 -20.49 -2.58
CA LEU A 94 21.82 -21.89 -2.24
C LEU A 94 22.46 -22.69 -3.39
N HIS A 95 22.52 -22.14 -4.62
CA HIS A 95 23.13 -22.79 -5.78
C HIS A 95 23.78 -21.74 -6.70
N ASP A 96 25.10 -21.83 -6.85
CA ASP A 96 25.97 -21.13 -7.82
C ASP A 96 25.92 -19.60 -7.87
N LEU A 97 27.01 -19.01 -7.37
CA LEU A 97 27.45 -17.62 -7.59
C LEU A 97 27.63 -17.25 -9.08
N GLU A 98 27.56 -18.20 -10.02
CA GLU A 98 27.81 -17.95 -11.45
C GLU A 98 26.58 -17.45 -12.24
N ARG A 99 25.37 -17.52 -11.67
CA ARG A 99 24.14 -17.01 -12.32
C ARG A 99 23.52 -15.85 -11.56
N HIS A 100 24.27 -14.76 -11.41
CA HIS A 100 23.69 -13.48 -11.00
C HIS A 100 22.48 -13.14 -11.90
N PRO A 101 21.29 -12.87 -11.33
CA PRO A 101 20.16 -12.40 -12.12
C PRO A 101 20.56 -11.10 -12.81
N LYS A 102 20.47 -11.06 -14.14
CA LYS A 102 20.79 -9.86 -14.93
C LYS A 102 20.06 -8.65 -14.33
N ASN A 103 20.80 -7.57 -14.07
CA ASN A 103 20.29 -6.30 -13.52
C ASN A 103 19.00 -5.82 -14.24
N THR A 104 18.81 -6.20 -15.50
CA THR A 104 17.61 -5.95 -16.30
C THR A 104 16.31 -6.47 -15.70
N THR A 105 16.33 -7.63 -15.04
CA THR A 105 15.11 -8.23 -14.45
C THR A 105 14.68 -7.47 -13.19
N LEU A 106 15.65 -7.03 -12.38
CA LEU A 106 15.41 -6.22 -11.19
C LEU A 106 14.85 -4.84 -11.55
N VAL A 107 15.44 -4.18 -12.55
CA VAL A 107 14.95 -2.87 -13.03
C VAL A 107 13.52 -2.96 -13.57
N ARG A 108 13.20 -4.03 -14.34
CA ARG A 108 11.84 -4.24 -14.85
C ARG A 108 10.84 -4.41 -13.71
N LEU A 109 11.22 -5.13 -12.66
CA LEU A 109 10.38 -5.34 -11.48
C LEU A 109 10.07 -4.03 -10.76
N LEU A 110 11.09 -3.19 -10.55
CA LEU A 110 10.92 -1.89 -9.90
C LEU A 110 10.00 -0.98 -10.70
N ARG A 111 10.12 -1.01 -12.03
CA ARG A 111 9.23 -0.28 -12.93
C ARG A 111 7.78 -0.75 -12.80
N VAL A 112 7.54 -2.06 -12.71
CA VAL A 112 6.20 -2.62 -12.49
C VAL A 112 5.66 -2.21 -11.12
N GLY A 113 6.47 -2.26 -10.06
CA GLY A 113 6.08 -1.82 -8.72
C GLY A 113 5.69 -0.34 -8.67
N ILE A 114 6.45 0.52 -9.36
CA ILE A 114 6.14 1.95 -9.50
C ILE A 114 4.80 2.15 -10.22
N ILE A 115 4.59 1.47 -11.35
CA ILE A 115 3.35 1.60 -12.13
C ILE A 115 2.15 1.10 -11.32
N LEU A 116 2.26 -0.06 -10.66
CA LEU A 116 1.19 -0.61 -9.82
C LEU A 116 0.88 0.31 -8.64
N GLY A 117 1.89 0.89 -8.00
CA GLY A 117 1.70 1.84 -6.90
C GLY A 117 1.02 3.14 -7.37
N LEU A 118 1.42 3.70 -8.50
CA LEU A 118 0.80 4.92 -9.04
C LEU A 118 -0.65 4.68 -9.48
N VAL A 119 -0.89 3.63 -10.28
CA VAL A 119 -2.24 3.31 -10.77
C VAL A 119 -3.15 2.93 -9.61
N GLY A 120 -2.66 2.09 -8.69
CA GLY A 120 -3.39 1.69 -7.51
C GLY A 120 -3.78 2.87 -6.62
N ALA A 121 -2.81 3.76 -6.32
CA ALA A 121 -3.08 4.96 -5.53
C ALA A 121 -4.10 5.89 -6.21
N LEU A 122 -4.01 6.08 -7.53
CA LEU A 122 -4.96 6.92 -8.28
C LEU A 122 -6.38 6.35 -8.23
N VAL A 123 -6.53 5.04 -8.49
CA VAL A 123 -7.82 4.33 -8.43
C VAL A 123 -8.47 4.48 -7.05
N THR A 124 -7.69 4.33 -5.98
CA THR A 124 -8.20 4.41 -4.60
C THR A 124 -8.43 5.85 -4.15
N LEU A 125 -7.67 6.82 -4.68
CA LEU A 125 -7.90 8.23 -4.43
C LEU A 125 -9.23 8.69 -5.04
N ILE A 126 -9.54 8.26 -6.26
CA ILE A 126 -10.86 8.49 -6.87
C ILE A 126 -11.96 7.88 -5.99
N GLY A 127 -11.75 6.66 -5.50
CA GLY A 127 -12.67 6.01 -4.56
C GLY A 127 -12.91 6.81 -3.28
N ALA A 128 -11.85 7.37 -2.68
CA ALA A 128 -11.94 8.22 -1.50
C ALA A 128 -12.73 9.52 -1.79
N GLU A 129 -12.39 10.24 -2.86
CA GLU A 129 -13.04 11.50 -3.24
C GLU A 129 -14.53 11.32 -3.54
N VAL A 130 -14.88 10.30 -4.32
CA VAL A 130 -16.29 9.96 -4.60
C VAL A 130 -17.02 9.63 -3.30
N SER A 131 -16.39 8.87 -2.40
CA SER A 131 -17.01 8.54 -1.11
C SER A 131 -17.26 9.79 -0.27
N VAL A 132 -16.26 10.68 -0.13
CA VAL A 132 -16.40 11.95 0.57
C VAL A 132 -17.51 12.81 -0.02
N SER A 133 -17.57 12.91 -1.35
CA SER A 133 -18.61 13.67 -2.06
C SER A 133 -20.01 13.09 -1.79
N THR A 134 -20.16 11.77 -1.81
CA THR A 134 -21.45 11.11 -1.51
C THR A 134 -21.87 11.36 -0.06
N LEU A 135 -20.93 11.35 0.89
CA LEU A 135 -21.21 11.66 2.29
C LEU A 135 -21.61 13.12 2.49
N LEU A 136 -20.94 14.05 1.82
CA LEU A 136 -21.25 15.48 1.91
C LEU A 136 -22.67 15.77 1.40
N SER A 137 -23.05 15.16 0.26
CA SER A 137 -24.39 15.30 -0.31
C SER A 137 -25.51 14.85 0.63
N ARG A 138 -25.22 13.92 1.56
CA ARG A 138 -26.18 13.46 2.56
C ARG A 138 -26.45 14.52 3.62
N VAL A 139 -25.40 15.22 4.07
CA VAL A 139 -25.48 16.25 5.11
C VAL A 139 -26.21 17.51 4.61
N GLU A 140 -26.15 17.78 3.31
CA GLU A 140 -26.84 18.91 2.67
C GLU A 140 -28.36 18.69 2.52
N THR A 141 -28.87 17.51 2.86
CA THR A 141 -30.32 17.23 2.75
C THR A 141 -31.11 17.87 3.90
N PRO A 142 -32.31 18.44 3.65
CA PRO A 142 -33.16 19.00 4.71
C PRO A 142 -33.49 18.00 5.83
N SER A 143 -33.59 16.71 5.48
CA SER A 143 -33.77 15.61 6.43
C SER A 143 -32.62 15.46 7.43
N ALA A 144 -31.40 15.87 7.07
CA ALA A 144 -30.23 15.83 7.96
C ALA A 144 -30.21 16.94 9.01
N LEU A 145 -30.78 18.11 8.70
CA LEU A 145 -30.96 19.16 9.70
C LEU A 145 -32.18 18.92 10.59
N ALA A 146 -33.20 18.21 10.10
CA ALA A 146 -34.46 18.03 10.82
C ALA A 146 -34.47 16.86 11.81
N ASN A 147 -33.68 15.79 11.60
CA ASN A 147 -33.71 14.57 12.41
C ASN A 147 -32.30 14.03 12.72
N ALA A 148 -32.09 13.50 13.93
CA ALA A 148 -30.84 12.84 14.33
C ALA A 148 -30.47 11.60 13.46
N GLN A 149 -31.42 11.06 12.70
CA GLN A 149 -31.23 9.97 11.73
C GLN A 149 -30.56 10.41 10.42
N GLY A 150 -30.36 11.72 10.21
CA GLY A 150 -29.69 12.21 9.00
C GLY A 150 -28.19 12.50 9.17
N PHE A 151 -27.61 12.20 10.33
CA PHE A 151 -26.15 12.23 10.51
C PHE A 151 -25.46 11.13 9.70
N VAL A 152 -24.25 11.44 9.23
CA VAL A 152 -23.40 10.46 8.53
C VAL A 152 -22.98 9.36 9.50
N ARG A 153 -23.21 8.11 9.11
CA ARG A 153 -22.86 6.94 9.90
C ARG A 153 -21.36 6.71 9.87
N ILE A 154 -20.79 6.35 11.02
CA ILE A 154 -19.36 5.98 11.14
C ILE A 154 -18.98 4.86 10.15
N LEU A 155 -19.92 3.95 9.88
CA LEU A 155 -19.75 2.82 8.96
C LEU A 155 -19.59 3.26 7.49
N ASP A 156 -20.12 4.42 7.10
CA ASP A 156 -19.95 4.93 5.74
C ASP A 156 -18.61 5.68 5.61
N LEU A 157 -18.10 6.28 6.70
CA LEU A 157 -16.72 6.79 6.78
C LEU A 157 -15.67 5.67 6.67
N GLN A 158 -16.01 4.44 7.06
CA GLN A 158 -15.10 3.29 6.90
C GLN A 158 -14.78 3.01 5.42
N VAL A 159 -15.67 3.36 4.48
CA VAL A 159 -15.40 3.22 3.04
C VAL A 159 -14.35 4.23 2.58
N VAL A 160 -14.41 5.46 3.12
CA VAL A 160 -13.36 6.47 2.90
C VAL A 160 -12.04 5.99 3.51
N ALA A 161 -12.08 5.50 4.75
CA ALA A 161 -10.91 4.97 5.44
C ALA A 161 -10.28 3.78 4.70
N ALA A 162 -11.08 2.87 4.15
CA ALA A 162 -10.60 1.75 3.35
C ALA A 162 -9.81 2.21 2.12
N ASN A 163 -10.37 3.18 1.37
CA ASN A 163 -9.67 3.76 0.22
C ASN A 163 -8.37 4.46 0.63
N LEU A 164 -8.36 5.21 1.74
CA LEU A 164 -7.16 5.87 2.24
C LEU A 164 -6.08 4.88 2.71
N HIS A 165 -6.46 3.78 3.37
CA HIS A 165 -5.53 2.71 3.71
C HIS A 165 -4.89 2.11 2.46
N LEU A 166 -5.67 1.89 1.39
CA LEU A 166 -5.14 1.40 0.12
C LEU A 166 -4.20 2.42 -0.55
N VAL A 167 -4.53 3.72 -0.54
CA VAL A 167 -3.62 4.78 -1.02
C VAL A 167 -2.29 4.71 -0.28
N ALA A 168 -2.33 4.62 1.05
CA ALA A 168 -1.12 4.54 1.88
C ALA A 168 -0.32 3.25 1.59
N ALA A 169 -1.00 2.12 1.37
CA ALA A 169 -0.36 0.86 1.00
C ALA A 169 0.39 0.97 -0.34
N HIS A 170 -0.29 1.53 -1.36
CA HIS A 170 0.30 1.78 -2.68
C HIS A 170 1.48 2.74 -2.62
N PHE A 171 1.37 3.81 -1.82
CA PHE A 171 2.45 4.77 -1.60
C PHE A 171 3.67 4.13 -0.92
N ALA A 172 3.45 3.25 0.08
CA ALA A 172 4.54 2.50 0.72
C ALA A 172 5.28 1.59 -0.27
N GLY A 173 4.57 0.94 -1.20
CA GLY A 173 5.20 0.13 -2.25
C GLY A 173 5.90 0.93 -3.34
N LEU A 174 5.35 2.08 -3.70
CA LEU A 174 5.95 3.03 -4.64
C LEU A 174 7.28 3.57 -4.11
N THR A 175 7.30 4.05 -2.87
CA THR A 175 8.51 4.61 -2.23
C THR A 175 9.63 3.58 -2.11
N LEU A 176 9.30 2.33 -1.75
CA LEU A 176 10.27 1.23 -1.77
C LEU A 176 10.83 0.99 -3.18
N SER A 177 9.96 0.94 -4.19
CA SER A 177 10.37 0.67 -5.58
C SER A 177 11.25 1.78 -6.14
N LEU A 178 10.95 3.05 -5.84
CA LEU A 178 11.78 4.19 -6.20
C LEU A 178 13.13 4.17 -5.46
N GLY A 179 13.12 3.86 -4.16
CA GLY A 179 14.34 3.76 -3.36
C GLY A 179 15.30 2.68 -3.88
N LEU A 180 14.78 1.49 -4.23
CA LEU A 180 15.58 0.44 -4.87
C LEU A 180 16.12 0.90 -6.24
N TYR A 181 15.29 1.56 -7.05
CA TYR A 181 15.65 1.99 -8.39
C TYR A 181 16.77 3.02 -8.38
N ASP A 182 16.66 4.04 -7.52
CA ASP A 182 17.70 5.07 -7.36
C ASP A 182 19.02 4.47 -6.88
N TRP A 183 18.96 3.47 -5.99
CA TRP A 183 20.17 2.77 -5.53
C TRP A 183 20.87 2.00 -6.64
N PHE A 184 20.14 1.20 -7.44
CA PHE A 184 20.72 0.48 -8.57
C PHE A 184 21.35 1.41 -9.61
N ARG A 185 20.85 2.65 -9.73
CA ARG A 185 21.42 3.66 -10.61
C ARG A 185 22.75 4.24 -10.10
N ARG A 186 22.98 4.25 -8.78
CA ARG A 186 24.18 4.83 -8.15
C ARG A 186 25.36 3.86 -8.06
N GLN A 187 25.16 2.57 -8.32
CA GLN A 187 26.20 1.55 -8.44
C GLN A 187 26.77 1.51 -9.85
#